data_AF-A0A519TF14-F1
#
_entry.id   AF-A0A519TF14-F1
#
_cell.length_a   1.000
_cell.length_b   1.000
_cell.length_c   1.000
_cell.angle_alpha   90.00
_cell.angle_beta   90.00
_cell.angle_gamma   90.00
#
_symmetry.space_group_name_H-M   'P 1'
#
loop_
_entity.id
_entity.type
_entity.pdbx_description
1 polymer ?
#
loop_
_entity_poly.entity_id
_entity_poly.type
_entity_poly.pdbx_seq_one_letter_code
_entity_poly.pdbx_strand_id
1 'polypeptide(L)'
;VKGIVEYLDDDVEEARQKYARPIQVIEGPLMDGMNIVGDLFGAGKMFLPQVVKSARVMKKAVAYLLPFIEQEKLDNPDQDQNSSAGKVLMATVKGDVHDIGKNIVGVVLACNNFEIVDMGVMVPAQDIIKKAKEINADIIGLSGLITPSLDEMVHFAKEMEREGFTIPLIIGGATTSRIHAAVKVAPNYSGPAIHVLDASRSVTVCSTLMNPETKDDYVAGIKAEYDKAREVHLNKRSDKRFKTIEEARADKFQIDLDKVVTEPTFTGTKVFEDYPLAELVPYIDWTPFFHTWELRGSYPKIFDDKFVGDEAKKLFDDAQVLLKKVVDEKLLTAKGVIGFWPANSVGDDIELRVENAELGDAQLQTPNSEPVT
;
A
#
# COMPACT_ATOMS: atom_id res chain seq x y z
N VAL A 1 20.37 14.27 -1.95
CA VAL A 1 19.52 14.86 -3.03
C VAL A 1 19.62 14.16 -4.38
N LYS A 2 20.78 14.07 -5.05
CA LYS A 2 20.83 13.52 -6.45
C LYS A 2 20.77 11.98 -6.57
N GLY A 3 20.76 11.24 -5.45
CA GLY A 3 20.71 9.77 -5.48
C GLY A 3 22.01 9.08 -5.93
N ILE A 4 23.15 9.76 -5.80
CA ILE A 4 24.50 9.27 -6.19
C ILE A 4 25.03 8.36 -5.07
N VAL A 5 25.56 7.19 -5.42
CA VAL A 5 26.04 6.16 -4.48
C VAL A 5 27.53 5.88 -4.61
N GLU A 6 28.15 6.32 -5.71
CA GLU A 6 29.50 5.97 -6.13
C GLU A 6 30.58 6.43 -5.15
N TYR A 7 30.38 7.57 -4.50
CA TYR A 7 31.34 8.17 -3.54
C TYR A 7 30.85 8.10 -2.08
N LEU A 8 29.72 7.42 -1.84
CA LEU A 8 29.02 7.53 -0.56
C LEU A 8 29.84 7.04 0.62
N ASP A 9 30.56 5.93 0.46
CA ASP A 9 31.23 5.29 1.59
C ASP A 9 32.41 6.17 2.06
N ASP A 10 33.14 6.77 1.10
CA ASP A 10 34.23 7.72 1.38
C ASP A 10 33.70 9.03 2.00
N ASP A 11 32.61 9.59 1.44
CA ASP A 11 31.99 10.83 1.94
C ASP A 11 31.46 10.66 3.38
N VAL A 12 30.84 9.50 3.68
CA VAL A 12 30.30 9.19 5.01
C VAL A 12 31.42 8.95 6.01
N GLU A 13 32.51 8.28 5.62
CA GLU A 13 33.67 8.08 6.49
C GLU A 13 34.36 9.40 6.82
N GLU A 14 34.55 10.27 5.82
CA GLU A 14 35.13 11.60 6.03
C GLU A 14 34.26 12.43 6.98
N ALA A 15 32.94 12.41 6.79
CA ALA A 15 32.00 13.07 7.71
C ALA A 15 32.09 12.47 9.12
N ARG A 16 32.09 11.13 9.25
CA ARG A 16 32.19 10.44 10.55
C ARG A 16 33.41 10.88 11.35
N GLN A 17 34.55 11.14 10.70
CA GLN A 17 35.77 11.62 11.34
C GLN A 17 35.71 13.11 11.74
N LYS A 18 34.89 13.91 11.06
CA LYS A 18 34.73 15.35 11.31
C LYS A 18 33.72 15.66 12.43
N TYR A 19 32.70 14.83 12.59
CA TYR A 19 31.70 14.98 13.64
C TYR A 19 32.15 14.28 14.93
N ALA A 20 31.74 14.81 16.08
CA ALA A 20 32.13 14.26 17.38
C ALA A 20 31.49 12.89 17.64
N ARG A 21 30.29 12.67 17.09
CA ARG A 21 29.53 11.43 17.24
C ARG A 21 29.04 10.93 15.88
N PRO A 22 29.15 9.63 15.55
CA PRO A 22 28.57 9.05 14.34
C PRO A 22 27.10 9.40 14.10
N ILE A 23 26.28 9.47 15.16
CA ILE A 23 24.85 9.84 15.04
C ILE A 23 24.64 11.27 14.48
N GLN A 24 25.58 12.18 14.71
CA GLN A 24 25.49 13.57 14.22
C GLN A 24 25.64 13.66 12.70
N VAL A 25 26.26 12.67 12.06
CA VAL A 25 26.29 12.58 10.59
C VAL A 25 24.89 12.31 10.04
N ILE A 26 24.11 11.48 10.77
CA ILE A 26 22.71 11.21 10.45
C ILE A 26 21.87 12.46 10.70
N GLU A 27 21.89 12.98 11.93
CA GLU A 27 21.06 14.13 12.35
C GLU A 27 21.41 15.46 11.67
N GLY A 28 22.64 15.60 11.18
CA GLY A 28 23.11 16.79 10.47
C GLY A 28 23.04 16.63 8.95
N PRO A 29 24.17 16.39 8.26
CA PRO A 29 24.26 16.53 6.80
C PRO A 29 23.35 15.57 6.03
N LEU A 30 23.12 14.35 6.54
CA LEU A 30 22.22 13.38 5.92
C LEU A 30 20.75 13.83 6.02
N MET A 31 20.29 14.24 7.21
CA MET A 31 18.95 14.77 7.40
C MET A 31 18.73 16.10 6.68
N ASP A 32 19.73 17.00 6.64
CA ASP A 32 19.68 18.21 5.82
C ASP A 32 19.43 17.89 4.34
N GLY A 33 20.14 16.87 3.84
CA GLY A 33 19.93 16.35 2.49
C GLY A 33 18.52 15.80 2.26
N MET A 34 17.92 15.17 3.27
CA MET A 34 16.55 14.63 3.20
C MET A 34 15.47 15.71 3.35
N ASN A 35 15.72 16.75 4.16
CA ASN A 35 14.84 17.92 4.26
C ASN A 35 14.71 18.62 2.91
N ILE A 36 15.83 18.82 2.20
CA ILE A 36 15.81 19.37 0.82
C ILE A 36 15.01 18.47 -0.12
N VAL A 37 15.14 17.14 0.00
CA VAL A 37 14.36 16.19 -0.81
C VAL A 37 12.86 16.32 -0.51
N GLY A 38 12.49 16.43 0.78
CA GLY A 38 11.12 16.65 1.22
C GLY A 38 10.54 17.96 0.68
N ASP A 39 11.28 19.06 0.78
CA ASP A 39 10.87 20.37 0.27
C ASP A 39 10.66 20.37 -1.26
N LEU A 40 11.58 19.74 -1.99
CA LEU A 40 11.46 19.62 -3.46
C LEU A 40 10.29 18.73 -3.86
N PHE A 41 10.04 17.64 -3.13
CA PHE A 41 8.91 16.75 -3.37
C PHE A 41 7.58 17.45 -3.06
N GLY A 42 7.47 18.13 -1.92
CA GLY A 42 6.30 18.93 -1.57
C GLY A 42 6.02 20.09 -2.54
N ALA A 43 7.07 20.68 -3.13
CA ALA A 43 6.96 21.71 -4.16
C ALA A 43 6.71 21.15 -5.57
N GLY A 44 6.61 19.83 -5.76
CA GLY A 44 6.43 19.19 -7.07
C GLY A 44 7.62 19.34 -8.02
N LYS A 45 8.81 19.62 -7.48
CA LYS A 45 10.08 19.74 -8.24
C LYS A 45 10.90 18.45 -8.24
N MET A 46 10.53 17.51 -7.39
CA MET A 46 11.09 16.17 -7.31
C MET A 46 9.94 15.16 -7.26
N PHE A 47 10.14 13.99 -7.83
CA PHE A 47 9.12 12.95 -7.93
C PHE A 47 9.51 11.69 -7.18
N LEU A 48 8.54 10.82 -6.92
CA LEU A 48 8.73 9.62 -6.12
C LEU A 48 9.92 8.73 -6.56
N PRO A 49 10.19 8.50 -7.86
CA PRO A 49 11.40 7.76 -8.28
C PRO A 49 12.70 8.35 -7.74
N GLN A 50 12.81 9.68 -7.70
CA GLN A 50 14.00 10.38 -7.24
C GLN A 50 14.09 10.40 -5.70
N VAL A 51 12.94 10.50 -5.03
CA VAL A 51 12.84 10.39 -3.56
C VAL A 51 13.33 9.01 -3.12
N VAL A 52 12.86 7.93 -3.77
CA VAL A 52 13.31 6.57 -3.48
C VAL A 52 14.80 6.37 -3.78
N LYS A 53 15.32 6.94 -4.88
CA LYS A 53 16.77 6.95 -5.15
C LYS A 53 17.57 7.66 -4.06
N SER A 54 17.06 8.76 -3.51
CA SER A 54 17.68 9.47 -2.38
C SER A 54 17.61 8.69 -1.07
N ALA A 55 16.46 8.07 -0.78
CA ALA A 55 16.28 7.20 0.37
C ALA A 55 17.27 6.02 0.37
N ARG A 56 17.59 5.49 -0.81
CA ARG A 56 18.61 4.44 -0.96
C ARG A 56 20.00 4.90 -0.53
N VAL A 57 20.39 6.14 -0.87
CA VAL A 57 21.65 6.74 -0.41
C VAL A 57 21.63 6.88 1.11
N MET A 58 20.56 7.44 1.68
CA MET A 58 20.38 7.56 3.13
C MET A 58 20.52 6.21 3.84
N LYS A 59 19.80 5.18 3.37
CA LYS A 59 19.85 3.84 3.96
C LYS A 59 21.26 3.22 3.89
N LYS A 60 21.97 3.39 2.78
CA LYS A 60 23.36 2.89 2.64
C LYS A 60 24.31 3.63 3.60
N ALA A 61 24.16 4.94 3.76
CA ALA A 61 24.95 5.73 4.70
C ALA A 61 24.70 5.32 6.17
N VAL A 62 23.43 5.16 6.57
CA VAL A 62 23.07 4.68 7.91
C VAL A 62 23.62 3.27 8.16
N ALA A 63 23.52 2.38 7.17
CA ALA A 63 24.08 1.02 7.28
C ALA A 63 25.60 1.03 7.48
N TYR A 64 26.32 1.98 6.87
CA TYR A 64 27.75 2.18 7.09
C TYR A 64 28.05 2.69 8.52
N LEU A 65 27.24 3.62 9.04
CA LEU A 65 27.44 4.23 10.36
C LEU A 65 27.02 3.35 11.54
N LEU A 66 26.10 2.41 11.32
CA LEU A 66 25.50 1.53 12.33
C LEU A 66 26.52 0.86 13.27
N PRO A 67 27.60 0.21 12.77
CA PRO A 67 28.60 -0.41 13.65
C PRO A 67 29.30 0.59 14.58
N PHE A 68 29.54 1.83 14.11
CA PHE A 68 30.18 2.88 14.92
C PHE A 68 29.22 3.46 15.96
N ILE A 69 27.94 3.60 15.60
CA ILE A 69 26.90 4.02 16.53
C ILE A 69 26.76 2.95 17.62
N GLU A 70 26.63 1.67 17.28
CA GLU A 70 26.51 0.59 18.25
C GLU A 70 27.72 0.52 19.20
N GLN A 71 28.94 0.71 18.67
CA GLN A 71 30.15 0.77 19.50
C GLN A 71 30.12 1.97 20.47
N GLU A 72 29.75 3.16 19.99
CA GLU A 72 29.62 4.35 20.83
C GLU A 72 28.56 4.16 21.92
N LYS A 73 27.45 3.47 21.62
CA LYS A 73 26.41 3.13 22.60
C LYS A 73 26.91 2.22 23.71
N LEU A 74 27.78 1.25 23.38
CA LEU A 74 28.43 0.39 24.37
C LEU A 74 29.41 1.19 25.23
N ASP A 75 30.11 2.15 24.64
CA ASP A 75 31.12 2.97 25.31
C ASP A 75 30.49 4.08 26.18
N ASN A 76 29.27 4.54 25.88
CA ASN A 76 28.54 5.60 26.59
C ASN A 76 27.04 5.26 26.81
N PRO A 77 26.72 4.39 27.78
CA PRO A 77 25.34 3.92 28.03
C PRO A 77 24.38 4.96 28.63
N ASP A 78 24.88 6.08 29.18
CA ASP A 78 24.07 7.06 29.92
C ASP A 78 23.57 8.27 29.09
N GLN A 79 23.84 8.34 27.78
CA GLN A 79 23.33 9.41 26.93
C GLN A 79 21.99 9.06 26.27
N ASP A 80 21.03 9.97 26.42
CA ASP A 80 19.69 9.91 25.83
C ASP A 80 19.77 9.87 24.30
N GLN A 81 19.19 8.83 23.70
CA GLN A 81 19.65 8.29 22.41
C GLN A 81 18.59 8.22 21.31
N ASN A 82 17.40 8.77 21.51
CA ASN A 82 16.33 8.70 20.51
C ASN A 82 15.91 10.09 20.03
N SER A 83 16.40 10.47 18.85
CA SER A 83 16.01 11.66 18.09
C SER A 83 15.00 11.37 16.98
N SER A 84 14.37 10.18 16.97
CA SER A 84 13.37 9.83 15.96
C SER A 84 12.13 10.73 16.07
N ALA A 85 11.54 11.12 14.94
CA ALA A 85 10.30 11.90 14.89
C ALA A 85 9.06 11.13 15.40
N GLY A 86 9.18 9.82 15.60
CA GLY A 86 8.16 8.91 16.09
C GLY A 86 8.31 7.52 15.48
N LYS A 87 7.69 6.53 16.11
CA LYS A 87 7.69 5.13 15.67
C LYS A 87 6.37 4.73 15.04
N VAL A 88 6.42 4.31 13.78
CA VAL A 88 5.25 3.91 12.99
C VAL A 88 5.29 2.41 12.73
N LEU A 89 4.30 1.68 13.25
CA LEU A 89 4.08 0.27 12.91
C LEU A 89 3.20 0.18 11.67
N MET A 90 3.64 -0.54 10.64
CA MET A 90 2.91 -0.70 9.40
C MET A 90 2.61 -2.18 9.12
N ALA A 91 1.41 -2.47 8.62
CA ALA A 91 1.02 -3.81 8.21
C ALA A 91 -0.01 -3.78 7.07
N THR A 92 0.08 -4.74 6.15
CA THR A 92 -1.05 -5.08 5.28
C THR A 92 -1.95 -6.05 6.03
N VAL A 93 -3.24 -5.75 6.08
CA VAL A 93 -4.21 -6.48 6.91
C VAL A 93 -4.34 -7.95 6.51
N LYS A 94 -4.91 -8.75 7.41
CA LYS A 94 -5.17 -10.18 7.22
C LYS A 94 -5.89 -10.45 5.88
N GLY A 95 -5.43 -11.48 5.18
CA GLY A 95 -6.03 -11.91 3.91
C GLY A 95 -5.67 -11.03 2.70
N ASP A 96 -4.86 -9.99 2.89
CA ASP A 96 -4.39 -9.13 1.82
C ASP A 96 -2.87 -9.21 1.67
N VAL A 97 -2.42 -9.39 0.42
CA VAL A 97 -1.01 -9.63 0.05
C VAL A 97 -0.35 -8.40 -0.57
N HIS A 98 -1.10 -7.34 -0.83
CA HIS A 98 -0.60 -6.21 -1.61
C HIS A 98 0.11 -5.20 -0.71
N ASP A 99 1.36 -4.87 -1.03
CA ASP A 99 2.23 -4.07 -0.17
C ASP A 99 3.00 -2.95 -0.88
N ILE A 100 2.90 -2.82 -2.20
CA ILE A 100 3.64 -1.80 -2.97
C ILE A 100 3.39 -0.40 -2.38
N GLY A 101 2.13 -0.03 -2.16
CA GLY A 101 1.78 1.26 -1.56
C GLY A 101 2.27 1.42 -0.12
N LYS A 102 2.18 0.36 0.70
CA LYS A 102 2.71 0.33 2.08
C LYS A 102 4.22 0.59 2.08
N ASN A 103 4.95 -0.08 1.20
CA ASN A 103 6.40 0.04 1.11
C ASN A 103 6.83 1.45 0.68
N ILE A 104 6.08 2.07 -0.25
CA ILE A 104 6.28 3.47 -0.65
C ILE A 104 6.09 4.41 0.55
N VAL A 105 4.98 4.25 1.30
CA VAL A 105 4.73 5.06 2.51
C VAL A 105 5.84 4.87 3.55
N GLY A 106 6.27 3.63 3.80
CA GLY A 106 7.36 3.34 4.72
C GLY A 106 8.67 4.03 4.32
N VAL A 107 9.04 3.98 3.04
CA VAL A 107 10.23 4.69 2.53
C VAL A 107 10.09 6.21 2.71
N VAL A 108 8.93 6.78 2.37
CA VAL A 108 8.68 8.22 2.46
C VAL A 108 8.68 8.70 3.92
N LEU A 109 8.11 7.94 4.86
CA LEU A 109 8.16 8.27 6.29
C LEU A 109 9.58 8.13 6.86
N ALA A 110 10.32 7.08 6.49
CA ALA A 110 11.72 6.94 6.88
C ALA A 110 12.60 8.10 6.38
N CYS A 111 12.28 8.67 5.21
CA CYS A 111 12.93 9.89 4.72
C CYS A 111 12.71 11.11 5.61
N ASN A 112 11.67 11.08 6.47
CA ASN A 112 11.31 12.16 7.38
C ASN A 112 11.59 11.78 8.85
N ASN A 113 12.62 10.94 9.07
CA ASN A 113 13.14 10.58 10.39
C ASN A 113 12.16 9.80 11.30
N PHE A 114 11.15 9.14 10.72
CA PHE A 114 10.32 8.18 11.45
C PHE A 114 10.99 6.79 11.51
N GLU A 115 10.91 6.14 12.66
CA GLU A 115 11.28 4.72 12.79
C GLU A 115 10.13 3.87 12.26
N ILE A 116 10.38 3.09 11.18
CA ILE A 116 9.35 2.27 10.54
C ILE A 116 9.57 0.80 10.89
N VAL A 117 8.53 0.20 11.48
CA VAL A 117 8.47 -1.24 11.70
C VAL A 117 7.40 -1.81 10.77
N ASP A 118 7.83 -2.57 9.76
CA ASP A 118 6.93 -3.19 8.79
C ASP A 118 6.73 -4.68 9.11
N MET A 119 5.48 -5.08 9.37
CA MET A 119 5.13 -6.47 9.67
C MET A 119 4.86 -7.32 8.42
N GLY A 120 4.92 -6.73 7.23
CA GLY A 120 4.65 -7.41 5.97
C GLY A 120 3.15 -7.50 5.67
N VAL A 121 2.73 -8.67 5.18
CA VAL A 121 1.40 -8.88 4.59
C VAL A 121 0.61 -9.99 5.28
N MET A 122 -0.71 -9.98 5.09
CA MET A 122 -1.65 -10.92 5.71
C MET A 122 -1.53 -10.98 7.24
N VAL A 123 -1.23 -9.85 7.88
CA VAL A 123 -0.92 -9.83 9.33
C VAL A 123 -2.22 -9.82 10.15
N PRO A 124 -2.40 -10.76 11.09
CA PRO A 124 -3.55 -10.76 12.00
C PRO A 124 -3.57 -9.54 12.94
N ALA A 125 -4.77 -9.05 13.27
CA ALA A 125 -4.97 -7.91 14.18
C ALA A 125 -4.25 -8.06 15.53
N GLN A 126 -4.33 -9.25 16.12
CA GLN A 126 -3.72 -9.58 17.42
C GLN A 126 -2.19 -9.44 17.39
N ASP A 127 -1.55 -9.85 16.30
CA ASP A 127 -0.09 -9.76 16.15
C ASP A 127 0.34 -8.31 16.01
N ILE A 128 -0.41 -7.51 15.25
CA ILE A 128 -0.16 -6.06 15.10
C ILE A 128 -0.27 -5.37 16.47
N ILE A 129 -1.34 -5.64 17.22
CA ILE A 129 -1.55 -5.08 18.56
C ILE A 129 -0.43 -5.47 19.51
N LYS A 130 -0.07 -6.75 19.53
CA LYS A 130 1.02 -7.26 20.38
C LYS A 130 2.33 -6.56 20.04
N LYS A 131 2.67 -6.46 18.75
CA LYS A 131 3.90 -5.82 18.31
C LYS A 131 3.90 -4.33 18.61
N ALA A 132 2.76 -3.64 18.45
CA ALA A 132 2.61 -2.23 18.79
C ALA A 132 2.91 -1.95 20.27
N LYS A 133 2.43 -2.82 21.18
CA LYS A 133 2.74 -2.74 22.62
C LYS A 133 4.22 -3.03 22.89
N GLU A 134 4.78 -4.06 22.26
CA GLU A 134 6.18 -4.46 22.44
C GLU A 134 7.17 -3.35 22.08
N ILE A 135 6.92 -2.65 20.96
CA ILE A 135 7.84 -1.62 20.46
C ILE A 135 7.50 -0.21 20.96
N ASN A 136 6.41 -0.04 21.71
CA ASN A 136 5.80 1.24 22.05
C ASN A 136 5.59 2.10 20.79
N ALA A 137 4.79 1.60 19.85
CA ALA A 137 4.49 2.33 18.62
C ALA A 137 3.70 3.61 18.91
N ASP A 138 4.09 4.71 18.26
CA ASP A 138 3.37 5.99 18.37
C ASP A 138 2.21 6.09 17.38
N ILE A 139 2.28 5.38 16.24
CA ILE A 139 1.26 5.34 15.20
C ILE A 139 1.16 3.92 14.64
N ILE A 140 -0.06 3.47 14.33
CA ILE A 140 -0.29 2.23 13.56
C ILE A 140 -0.86 2.59 12.17
N GLY A 141 -0.22 2.12 11.11
CA GLY A 141 -0.66 2.25 9.73
C GLY A 141 -1.14 0.91 9.15
N LEU A 142 -2.38 0.87 8.67
CA LEU A 142 -2.93 -0.29 7.97
C LEU A 142 -3.07 -0.04 6.47
N SER A 143 -2.68 -1.05 5.69
CA SER A 143 -2.83 -1.08 4.23
C SER A 143 -3.83 -2.15 3.79
N GLY A 144 -4.64 -1.83 2.77
CA GLY A 144 -5.55 -2.78 2.13
C GLY A 144 -5.90 -2.40 0.69
N LEU A 145 -5.96 -3.39 -0.19
CA LEU A 145 -6.26 -3.27 -1.61
C LEU A 145 -7.59 -3.91 -2.02
N ILE A 146 -8.05 -4.96 -1.32
CA ILE A 146 -9.30 -5.67 -1.67
C ILE A 146 -10.46 -5.29 -0.75
N THR A 147 -11.70 -5.58 -1.17
CA THR A 147 -12.90 -5.23 -0.40
C THR A 147 -12.94 -5.89 0.98
N PRO A 148 -12.59 -7.19 1.15
CA PRO A 148 -12.53 -7.82 2.48
C PRO A 148 -11.57 -7.13 3.46
N SER A 149 -10.53 -6.47 2.95
CA SER A 149 -9.57 -5.72 3.77
C SER A 149 -10.22 -4.57 4.53
N LEU A 150 -11.31 -4.01 4.02
CA LEU A 150 -12.06 -2.96 4.68
C LEU A 150 -12.71 -3.45 5.98
N ASP A 151 -13.27 -4.66 5.97
CA ASP A 151 -13.88 -5.27 7.17
C ASP A 151 -12.80 -5.62 8.21
N GLU A 152 -11.62 -6.06 7.77
CA GLU A 152 -10.47 -6.28 8.66
C GLU A 152 -9.98 -4.98 9.33
N MET A 153 -9.99 -3.84 8.62
CA MET A 153 -9.68 -2.54 9.23
C MET A 153 -10.72 -2.10 10.27
N VAL A 154 -12.02 -2.37 10.01
CA VAL A 154 -13.09 -2.11 10.98
C VAL A 154 -12.95 -3.01 12.20
N HIS A 155 -12.64 -4.29 11.99
CA HIS A 155 -12.36 -5.23 13.07
C HIS A 155 -11.16 -4.76 13.90
N PHE A 156 -10.07 -4.35 13.26
CA PHE A 156 -8.88 -3.84 13.94
C PHE A 156 -9.18 -2.62 14.83
N ALA A 157 -9.96 -1.66 14.33
CA ALA A 157 -10.37 -0.50 15.13
C ALA A 157 -11.12 -0.90 16.42
N LYS A 158 -12.01 -1.91 16.33
CA LYS A 158 -12.71 -2.46 17.51
C LYS A 158 -11.73 -3.13 18.48
N GLU A 159 -10.75 -3.87 17.97
CA GLU A 159 -9.75 -4.53 18.81
C GLU A 159 -8.84 -3.50 19.50
N MET A 160 -8.44 -2.43 18.81
CA MET A 160 -7.70 -1.31 19.43
C MET A 160 -8.47 -0.67 20.57
N GLU A 161 -9.78 -0.43 20.39
CA GLU A 161 -10.65 0.10 21.44
C GLU A 161 -10.75 -0.86 22.62
N ARG A 162 -10.96 -2.16 22.36
CA ARG A 162 -11.04 -3.20 23.41
C ARG A 162 -9.75 -3.29 24.22
N GLU A 163 -8.61 -3.10 23.58
CA GLU A 163 -7.28 -3.16 24.20
C GLU A 163 -6.83 -1.82 24.81
N GLY A 164 -7.67 -0.78 24.73
CA GLY A 164 -7.44 0.52 25.38
C GLY A 164 -6.35 1.37 24.73
N PHE A 165 -6.12 1.23 23.42
CA PHE A 165 -5.18 2.09 22.71
C PHE A 165 -5.70 3.53 22.62
N THR A 166 -4.76 4.47 22.55
CA THR A 166 -5.04 5.91 22.34
C THR A 166 -4.24 6.51 21.19
N ILE A 167 -3.28 5.76 20.66
CA ILE A 167 -2.41 6.19 19.56
C ILE A 167 -3.19 6.30 18.23
N PRO A 168 -2.76 7.15 17.29
CA PRO A 168 -3.42 7.29 16.00
C PRO A 168 -3.36 5.99 15.17
N LEU A 169 -4.51 5.66 14.57
CA LEU A 169 -4.69 4.67 13.53
C LEU A 169 -4.77 5.37 12.17
N ILE A 170 -3.82 5.09 11.30
CA ILE A 170 -3.82 5.54 9.91
C ILE A 170 -4.31 4.38 9.04
N ILE A 171 -5.27 4.67 8.16
CA ILE A 171 -5.74 3.71 7.15
C ILE A 171 -5.46 4.23 5.75
N GLY A 172 -5.03 3.33 4.86
CA GLY A 172 -4.76 3.65 3.46
C GLY A 172 -4.79 2.42 2.56
N GLY A 173 -4.63 2.65 1.26
CA GLY A 173 -4.68 1.62 0.23
C GLY A 173 -5.89 1.75 -0.70
N ALA A 174 -5.90 1.01 -1.81
CA ALA A 174 -6.73 1.31 -2.97
C ALA A 174 -8.25 1.23 -2.73
N THR A 175 -8.71 0.31 -1.87
CA THR A 175 -10.14 0.19 -1.52
C THR A 175 -10.57 1.14 -0.41
N THR A 176 -9.61 1.73 0.30
CA THR A 176 -9.92 2.66 1.38
C THR A 176 -10.42 3.99 0.82
N SER A 177 -11.25 4.67 1.59
CA SER A 177 -11.71 6.02 1.25
C SER A 177 -12.02 6.79 2.52
N ARG A 178 -11.99 8.12 2.41
CA ARG A 178 -12.40 9.02 3.48
C ARG A 178 -13.83 8.74 3.98
N ILE A 179 -14.76 8.39 3.07
CA ILE A 179 -16.14 8.08 3.44
C ILE A 179 -16.19 6.76 4.22
N HIS A 180 -15.48 5.72 3.75
CA HIS A 180 -15.41 4.45 4.47
C HIS A 180 -14.81 4.64 5.87
N ALA A 181 -13.72 5.38 5.99
CA ALA A 181 -13.07 5.72 7.26
C ALA A 181 -14.06 6.36 8.23
N ALA A 182 -14.75 7.40 7.78
CA ALA A 182 -15.70 8.16 8.58
C ALA A 182 -16.91 7.32 9.02
N VAL A 183 -17.49 6.53 8.11
CA VAL A 183 -18.75 5.81 8.35
C VAL A 183 -18.54 4.47 9.06
N LYS A 184 -17.42 3.80 8.81
CA LYS A 184 -17.22 2.40 9.21
C LYS A 184 -16.06 2.17 10.17
N VAL A 185 -14.96 2.92 10.08
CA VAL A 185 -13.76 2.66 10.90
C VAL A 185 -13.77 3.52 12.17
N ALA A 186 -13.74 4.84 12.00
CA ALA A 186 -13.67 5.82 13.09
C ALA A 186 -14.73 5.67 14.20
N PRO A 187 -15.99 5.24 13.94
CA PRO A 187 -16.97 5.05 15.01
C PRO A 187 -16.61 3.94 16.01
N ASN A 188 -15.67 3.06 15.66
CA ASN A 188 -15.31 1.90 16.49
C ASN A 188 -14.04 2.12 17.32
N TYR A 189 -13.42 3.30 17.25
CA TYR A 189 -12.19 3.63 17.98
C TYR A 189 -12.26 5.06 18.51
N SER A 190 -12.05 5.24 19.81
CA SER A 190 -12.12 6.53 20.50
C SER A 190 -10.92 7.44 20.17
N GLY A 191 -9.77 6.82 19.91
CA GLY A 191 -8.57 7.47 19.41
C GLY A 191 -8.70 7.98 17.95
N PRO A 192 -7.67 8.65 17.41
CA PRO A 192 -7.73 9.18 16.05
C PRO A 192 -7.68 8.04 15.03
N ALA A 193 -8.71 7.89 14.20
CA ALA A 193 -8.70 6.99 13.04
C ALA A 193 -8.79 7.81 11.75
N ILE A 194 -7.69 7.89 10.99
CA ILE A 194 -7.51 8.87 9.90
C ILE A 194 -7.18 8.15 8.60
N HIS A 195 -7.96 8.43 7.56
CA HIS A 195 -7.64 8.01 6.21
C HIS A 195 -6.64 8.94 5.53
N VAL A 196 -5.56 8.37 5.02
CA VAL A 196 -4.52 9.07 4.25
C VAL A 196 -4.53 8.54 2.82
N LEU A 197 -4.59 9.47 1.86
CA LEU A 197 -4.81 9.15 0.45
C LEU A 197 -3.56 8.54 -0.22
N ASP A 198 -2.39 9.11 0.07
CA ASP A 198 -1.14 8.82 -0.64
C ASP A 198 0.07 9.01 0.29
N ALA A 199 1.25 8.58 -0.18
CA ALA A 199 2.46 8.64 0.62
C ALA A 199 2.91 10.07 0.89
N SER A 200 2.71 11.00 -0.05
CA SER A 200 3.09 12.40 0.13
C SER A 200 2.39 13.05 1.33
N ARG A 201 1.10 12.78 1.51
CA ARG A 201 0.31 13.31 2.62
C ARG A 201 0.61 12.61 3.94
N SER A 202 1.07 11.36 3.90
CA SER A 202 1.36 10.58 5.10
C SER A 202 2.39 11.26 6.00
N VAL A 203 3.39 11.94 5.42
CA VAL A 203 4.42 12.69 6.15
C VAL A 203 3.77 13.79 6.99
N THR A 204 3.03 14.68 6.33
CA THR A 204 2.41 15.83 7.00
C THR A 204 1.44 15.37 8.10
N VAL A 205 0.66 14.31 7.84
CA VAL A 205 -0.25 13.75 8.84
C VAL A 205 0.51 13.19 10.03
N CYS A 206 1.51 12.32 9.81
CA CYS A 206 2.31 11.74 10.90
C CYS A 206 3.03 12.83 11.71
N SER A 207 3.67 13.80 11.06
CA SER A 207 4.37 14.90 11.75
C SER A 207 3.41 15.77 12.58
N THR A 208 2.21 16.04 12.07
CA THR A 208 1.19 16.81 12.82
C THR A 208 0.69 16.04 14.03
N LEU A 209 0.52 14.72 13.90
CA LEU A 209 0.06 13.83 14.98
C LEU A 209 1.11 13.64 16.08
N MET A 210 2.40 13.78 15.75
CA MET A 210 3.50 13.70 16.71
C MET A 210 3.80 15.04 17.40
N ASN A 211 3.31 16.17 16.86
CA ASN A 211 3.51 17.48 17.46
C ASN A 211 2.42 17.78 18.52
N PRO A 212 2.77 17.92 19.80
CA PRO A 212 1.80 18.16 20.88
C PRO A 212 0.97 19.44 20.71
N GLU A 213 1.50 20.47 20.05
CA GLU A 213 0.81 21.76 19.88
C GLU A 213 -0.29 21.70 18.81
N THR A 214 -0.10 20.89 17.77
CA THR A 214 -1.00 20.85 16.61
C THR A 214 -1.90 19.62 16.57
N LYS A 215 -1.55 18.56 17.32
CA LYS A 215 -2.23 17.27 17.30
C LYS A 215 -3.71 17.38 17.63
N ASP A 216 -4.05 18.04 18.74
CA ASP A 216 -5.43 18.05 19.25
C ASP A 216 -6.37 18.82 18.32
N ASP A 217 -5.94 19.97 17.82
CA ASP A 217 -6.68 20.76 16.84
C ASP A 217 -6.89 19.98 15.52
N TYR A 218 -5.84 19.29 15.04
CA TYR A 218 -5.93 18.48 13.84
C TYR A 218 -6.92 17.31 14.00
N VAL A 219 -6.83 16.58 15.12
CA VAL A 219 -7.74 15.47 15.42
C VAL A 219 -9.18 15.95 15.55
N ALA A 220 -9.42 17.09 16.23
CA ALA A 220 -10.74 17.69 16.35
C ALA A 220 -11.31 18.08 14.98
N GLY A 221 -10.48 18.68 14.11
CA GLY A 221 -10.85 19.02 12.74
C GLY A 221 -11.27 17.79 11.91
N ILE A 222 -10.50 16.71 11.96
CA ILE A 222 -10.83 15.45 11.27
C ILE A 222 -12.11 14.81 11.83
N LYS A 223 -12.32 14.83 13.15
CA LYS A 223 -13.55 14.31 13.76
C LYS A 223 -14.78 15.07 13.26
N ALA A 224 -14.75 16.41 13.31
CA ALA A 224 -15.84 17.24 12.80
C ALA A 224 -16.10 17.03 11.30
N GLU A 225 -15.03 16.85 10.54
CA GLU A 225 -15.09 16.54 9.11
C GLU A 225 -15.79 15.19 8.85
N TYR A 226 -15.48 14.17 9.66
CA TYR A 226 -16.04 12.83 9.53
C TYR A 226 -17.50 12.79 9.98
N ASP A 227 -17.87 13.55 11.01
CA ASP A 227 -19.26 13.73 11.45
C ASP A 227 -20.12 14.26 10.30
N LYS A 228 -19.68 15.35 9.67
CA LYS A 228 -20.37 15.92 8.51
C LYS A 228 -20.47 14.93 7.34
N ALA A 229 -19.39 14.18 7.06
CA ALA A 229 -19.40 13.18 6.00
C ALA A 229 -20.40 12.04 6.29
N ARG A 230 -20.52 11.62 7.55
CA ARG A 230 -21.50 10.62 8.00
C ARG A 230 -22.92 11.11 7.82
N GLU A 231 -23.24 12.31 8.27
CA GLU A 231 -24.57 12.91 8.13
C GLU A 231 -25.01 12.99 6.66
N VAL A 232 -24.12 13.48 5.79
CA VAL A 232 -24.38 13.56 4.34
C VAL A 232 -24.62 12.18 3.74
N HIS A 233 -23.84 11.17 4.14
CA HIS A 233 -24.00 9.81 3.63
C HIS A 233 -25.34 9.18 4.07
N LEU A 234 -25.74 9.39 5.32
CA LEU A 234 -27.02 8.91 5.86
C LEU A 234 -28.21 9.55 5.14
N ASN A 235 -28.15 10.86 4.88
CA ASN A 235 -29.21 11.59 4.18
C ASN A 235 -29.36 11.17 2.70
N LYS A 236 -28.29 10.70 2.04
CA LYS A 236 -28.39 10.18 0.65
C LYS A 236 -29.07 8.81 0.56
N ARG A 237 -29.21 8.09 1.66
CA ARG A 237 -29.74 6.71 1.66
C ARG A 237 -31.26 6.68 1.41
N SER A 238 -31.97 7.79 1.65
CA SER A 238 -33.42 7.91 1.49
C SER A 238 -33.89 8.10 0.04
N ASP A 239 -33.01 8.46 -0.90
CA ASP A 239 -33.41 8.82 -2.27
C ASP A 239 -33.43 7.66 -3.27
N LYS A 240 -32.96 6.47 -2.89
CA LYS A 240 -32.92 5.31 -3.80
C LYS A 240 -34.21 4.49 -3.71
N ARG A 241 -35.03 4.56 -4.77
CA ARG A 241 -36.12 3.59 -4.99
C ARG A 241 -35.54 2.31 -5.58
N PHE A 242 -35.46 1.27 -4.77
CA PHE A 242 -35.06 -0.06 -5.22
C PHE A 242 -36.27 -0.80 -5.81
N LYS A 243 -36.06 -1.54 -6.90
CA LYS A 243 -37.00 -2.57 -7.37
C LYS A 243 -36.88 -3.80 -6.49
N THR A 244 -37.92 -4.65 -6.43
CA THR A 244 -37.77 -5.96 -5.80
C THR A 244 -36.87 -6.86 -6.64
N ILE A 245 -36.35 -7.93 -6.04
CA ILE A 245 -35.51 -8.89 -6.76
C ILE A 245 -36.30 -9.59 -7.88
N GLU A 246 -37.60 -9.83 -7.67
CA GLU A 246 -38.50 -10.41 -8.66
C GLU A 246 -38.70 -9.48 -9.86
N GLU A 247 -38.92 -8.19 -9.61
CA GLU A 247 -39.04 -7.17 -10.67
C GLU A 247 -37.75 -7.04 -11.48
N ALA A 248 -36.59 -7.08 -10.82
CA ALA A 248 -35.29 -7.04 -11.49
C ALA A 248 -35.06 -8.27 -12.37
N ARG A 249 -35.41 -9.48 -11.88
CA ARG A 249 -35.31 -10.74 -12.63
C ARG A 249 -36.27 -10.80 -13.82
N ALA A 250 -37.46 -10.21 -13.69
CA ALA A 250 -38.40 -10.08 -14.80
C ALA A 250 -37.87 -9.17 -15.92
N ASP A 251 -37.06 -8.17 -15.56
CA ASP A 251 -36.42 -7.19 -16.46
C ASP A 251 -35.00 -7.64 -16.92
N LYS A 252 -34.72 -8.96 -16.89
CA LYS A 252 -33.40 -9.49 -17.26
C LYS A 252 -33.08 -9.24 -18.74
N PHE A 253 -31.80 -9.07 -19.03
CA PHE A 253 -31.29 -8.96 -20.40
C PHE A 253 -31.65 -10.20 -21.22
N GLN A 254 -32.29 -10.01 -22.37
CA GLN A 254 -32.67 -11.09 -23.29
C GLN A 254 -31.59 -11.23 -24.37
N ILE A 255 -30.87 -12.35 -24.33
CA ILE A 255 -29.81 -12.68 -25.30
C ILE A 255 -30.45 -13.31 -26.55
N ASP A 256 -30.05 -12.83 -27.72
CA ASP A 256 -30.37 -13.46 -29.01
C ASP A 256 -29.31 -14.53 -29.33
N LEU A 257 -29.62 -15.80 -29.05
CA LEU A 257 -28.65 -16.90 -29.17
C LEU A 257 -28.20 -17.18 -30.61
N ASP A 258 -29.01 -16.83 -31.60
CA ASP A 258 -28.71 -17.03 -33.02
C ASP A 258 -27.56 -16.12 -33.51
N LYS A 259 -27.22 -15.08 -32.74
CA LYS A 259 -26.22 -14.08 -33.12
C LYS A 259 -24.85 -14.25 -32.47
N VAL A 260 -24.67 -15.15 -31.49
CA VAL A 260 -23.57 -14.99 -30.52
C VAL A 260 -22.66 -16.21 -30.35
N VAL A 261 -23.11 -17.44 -30.62
CA VAL A 261 -22.37 -18.61 -30.10
C VAL A 261 -21.48 -19.25 -31.17
N THR A 262 -20.20 -18.85 -31.20
CA THR A 262 -19.15 -19.70 -31.76
C THR A 262 -18.66 -20.64 -30.66
N GLU A 263 -18.61 -21.94 -30.92
CA GLU A 263 -18.08 -22.91 -29.96
C GLU A 263 -16.61 -22.63 -29.65
N PRO A 264 -16.16 -22.77 -28.39
CA PRO A 264 -14.75 -22.63 -28.07
C PRO A 264 -13.94 -23.75 -28.73
N THR A 265 -12.71 -23.43 -29.12
CA THR A 265 -11.81 -24.40 -29.79
C THR A 265 -11.36 -25.55 -28.90
N PHE A 266 -11.58 -25.46 -27.58
CA PHE A 266 -11.38 -26.53 -26.62
C PHE A 266 -12.34 -26.36 -25.42
N THR A 267 -12.54 -27.45 -24.68
CA THR A 267 -13.20 -27.46 -23.37
C THR A 267 -12.27 -28.08 -22.32
N GLY A 268 -12.53 -27.81 -21.05
CA GLY A 268 -11.67 -28.21 -19.93
C GLY A 268 -10.53 -27.22 -19.67
N THR A 269 -9.59 -27.65 -18.83
CA THR A 269 -8.49 -26.81 -18.33
C THR A 269 -7.27 -26.89 -19.25
N LYS A 270 -6.66 -25.73 -19.54
CA LYS A 270 -5.37 -25.59 -20.19
C LYS A 270 -4.42 -24.84 -19.27
N VAL A 271 -3.30 -25.48 -18.92
CA VAL A 271 -2.29 -24.94 -18.01
C VAL A 271 -1.08 -24.44 -18.81
N PHE A 272 -0.54 -23.30 -18.39
CA PHE A 272 0.70 -22.71 -18.87
C PHE A 272 1.67 -22.64 -17.69
N GLU A 273 2.68 -23.53 -17.65
CA GLU A 273 3.64 -23.64 -16.53
C GLU A 273 4.90 -22.78 -16.70
N ASP A 274 5.22 -22.41 -17.94
CA ASP A 274 6.39 -21.58 -18.31
C ASP A 274 6.04 -20.79 -19.57
N TYR A 275 5.12 -19.82 -19.44
CA TYR A 275 4.70 -18.99 -20.56
C TYR A 275 5.84 -18.02 -20.94
N PRO A 276 6.22 -17.90 -22.23
CA PRO A 276 7.33 -17.04 -22.63
C PRO A 276 7.12 -15.58 -22.21
N LEU A 277 7.97 -15.07 -21.29
CA LEU A 277 7.88 -13.69 -20.83
C LEU A 277 7.97 -12.67 -21.97
N ALA A 278 8.78 -12.97 -23.00
CA ALA A 278 8.93 -12.11 -24.17
C ALA A 278 7.62 -11.88 -24.93
N GLU A 279 6.68 -12.82 -24.90
CA GLU A 279 5.35 -12.66 -25.50
C GLU A 279 4.44 -11.76 -24.66
N LEU A 280 4.69 -11.64 -23.34
CA LEU A 280 3.90 -10.80 -22.45
C LEU A 280 4.33 -9.33 -22.49
N VAL A 281 5.60 -9.05 -22.79
CA VAL A 281 6.16 -7.68 -22.78
C VAL A 281 5.35 -6.68 -23.62
N PRO A 282 4.91 -7.00 -24.86
CA PRO A 282 4.10 -6.07 -25.67
C PRO A 282 2.71 -5.77 -25.10
N TYR A 283 2.22 -6.59 -24.16
CA TYR A 283 0.90 -6.45 -23.53
C TYR A 283 0.93 -5.68 -22.21
N ILE A 284 2.11 -5.21 -21.76
CA ILE A 284 2.22 -4.38 -20.56
C ILE A 284 1.58 -3.01 -20.83
N ASP A 285 0.51 -2.70 -20.10
CA ASP A 285 0.06 -1.32 -19.94
C ASP A 285 0.96 -0.61 -18.92
N TRP A 286 1.75 0.35 -19.41
CA TRP A 286 2.67 1.15 -18.59
C TRP A 286 1.98 2.28 -17.83
N THR A 287 0.71 2.58 -18.12
CA THR A 287 -0.04 3.65 -17.44
C THR A 287 -0.18 3.37 -15.93
N PRO A 288 -0.64 2.18 -15.48
CA PRO A 288 -0.62 1.81 -14.07
C PRO A 288 0.78 1.85 -13.45
N PHE A 289 1.83 1.47 -14.19
CA PHE A 289 3.21 1.52 -13.70
C PHE A 289 3.63 2.95 -13.34
N PHE A 290 3.35 3.95 -14.18
CA PHE A 290 3.63 5.35 -13.85
C PHE A 290 2.79 5.85 -12.68
N HIS A 291 1.52 5.45 -12.60
CA HIS A 291 0.65 5.81 -11.47
C HIS A 291 1.17 5.25 -10.14
N THR A 292 1.71 4.03 -10.12
CA THR A 292 2.37 3.44 -8.94
C THR A 292 3.54 4.30 -8.48
N TRP A 293 4.26 4.92 -9.41
CA TRP A 293 5.36 5.84 -9.12
C TRP A 293 4.91 7.31 -8.95
N GLU A 294 3.62 7.54 -8.70
CA GLU A 294 3.00 8.87 -8.54
C GLU A 294 3.22 9.83 -9.73
N LEU A 295 3.58 9.30 -10.92
CA LEU A 295 3.66 10.05 -12.16
C LEU A 295 2.31 9.97 -12.88
N ARG A 296 1.52 11.03 -12.79
CA ARG A 296 0.16 11.09 -13.39
C ARG A 296 0.26 11.36 -14.90
N GLY A 297 -0.37 10.48 -15.69
CA GLY A 297 -0.39 10.60 -17.14
C GLY A 297 -0.64 9.24 -17.79
N SER A 298 -1.01 9.24 -19.07
CA SER A 298 -1.19 7.99 -19.84
C SER A 298 0.05 7.69 -20.66
N TYR A 299 0.46 6.44 -20.73
CA TYR A 299 1.51 6.00 -21.65
C TYR A 299 0.97 5.96 -23.09
N PRO A 300 1.75 6.37 -24.11
CA PRO A 300 3.08 7.00 -24.04
C PRO A 300 3.05 8.52 -23.87
N LYS A 301 1.86 9.16 -23.85
CA LYS A 301 1.70 10.63 -23.81
C LYS A 301 2.41 11.31 -22.63
N ILE A 302 2.58 10.61 -21.51
CA ILE A 302 3.29 11.11 -20.33
C ILE A 302 4.73 11.57 -20.64
N PHE A 303 5.36 11.01 -21.68
CA PHE A 303 6.71 11.37 -22.12
C PHE A 303 6.84 12.78 -22.68
N ASP A 304 5.74 13.37 -23.12
CA ASP A 304 5.69 14.74 -23.66
C ASP A 304 5.20 15.75 -22.60
N ASP A 305 4.94 15.31 -21.37
CA ASP A 305 4.55 16.20 -20.29
C ASP A 305 5.72 17.12 -19.89
N LYS A 306 5.42 18.42 -19.75
CA LYS A 306 6.43 19.46 -19.48
C LYS A 306 7.06 19.38 -18.10
N PHE A 307 6.39 18.73 -17.14
CA PHE A 307 6.82 18.67 -15.75
C PHE A 307 7.39 17.30 -15.41
N VAL A 308 6.71 16.23 -15.83
CA VAL A 308 7.07 14.86 -15.44
C VAL A 308 7.72 14.04 -16.57
N GLY A 309 7.68 14.52 -17.82
CA GLY A 309 8.04 13.71 -18.99
C GLY A 309 9.48 13.20 -18.99
N ASP A 310 10.43 14.04 -18.59
CA ASP A 310 11.85 13.65 -18.51
C ASP A 310 12.09 12.56 -17.45
N GLU A 311 11.43 12.67 -16.29
CA GLU A 311 11.56 11.69 -15.21
C GLU A 311 10.77 10.40 -15.52
N ALA A 312 9.64 10.51 -16.23
CA ALA A 312 8.90 9.36 -16.75
C ALA A 312 9.74 8.56 -17.76
N LYS A 313 10.46 9.23 -18.66
CA LYS A 313 11.40 8.58 -19.59
C LYS A 313 12.52 7.85 -18.85
N LYS A 314 13.19 8.51 -17.91
CA LYS A 314 14.26 7.89 -17.10
C LYS A 314 13.76 6.67 -16.32
N LEU A 315 12.60 6.78 -15.69
CA LEU A 315 11.98 5.67 -14.97
C LEU A 315 11.64 4.50 -15.91
N PHE A 316 11.10 4.81 -17.09
CA PHE A 316 10.80 3.81 -18.09
C PHE A 316 12.07 3.11 -18.59
N ASP A 317 13.13 3.85 -18.89
CA ASP A 317 14.42 3.31 -19.34
C ASP A 317 15.03 2.38 -18.27
N ASP A 318 15.02 2.80 -17.00
CA ASP A 318 15.45 1.98 -15.86
C ASP A 318 14.62 0.67 -15.79
N ALA A 319 13.29 0.77 -15.98
CA ALA A 319 12.41 -0.38 -15.98
C ALA A 319 12.64 -1.32 -17.17
N GLN A 320 12.94 -0.78 -18.36
CA GLN A 320 13.27 -1.57 -19.55
C GLN A 320 14.56 -2.37 -19.36
N VAL A 321 15.58 -1.78 -18.73
CA VAL A 321 16.83 -2.48 -18.40
C VAL A 321 16.57 -3.66 -17.46
N LEU A 322 15.79 -3.43 -16.40
CA LEU A 322 15.42 -4.49 -15.45
C LEU A 322 14.54 -5.56 -16.11
N LEU A 323 13.56 -5.16 -16.92
CA LEU A 323 12.67 -6.08 -17.62
C LEU A 323 13.44 -6.95 -18.61
N LYS A 324 14.36 -6.36 -19.38
CA LYS A 324 15.25 -7.10 -20.27
C LYS A 324 16.05 -8.16 -19.50
N LYS A 325 16.63 -7.79 -18.36
CA LYS A 325 17.35 -8.74 -17.49
C LYS A 325 16.44 -9.88 -17.03
N VAL A 326 15.23 -9.55 -16.54
CA VAL A 326 14.25 -10.55 -16.09
C VAL A 326 13.90 -11.54 -17.19
N VAL A 327 13.74 -11.08 -18.43
CA VAL A 327 13.43 -11.92 -19.59
C VAL A 327 14.64 -12.75 -20.03
N ASP A 328 15.81 -12.12 -20.19
CA ASP A 328 17.03 -12.78 -20.70
C ASP A 328 17.56 -13.84 -19.72
N GLU A 329 17.57 -13.53 -18.42
CA GLU A 329 18.08 -14.40 -17.36
C GLU A 329 16.98 -15.31 -16.77
N LYS A 330 15.73 -15.22 -17.26
CA LYS A 330 14.57 -15.97 -16.75
C LYS A 330 14.41 -15.88 -15.23
N LEU A 331 14.52 -14.66 -14.68
CA LEU A 331 14.43 -14.43 -13.23
C LEU A 331 13.03 -14.66 -12.66
N LEU A 332 12.01 -14.72 -13.53
CA LEU A 332 10.63 -15.00 -13.21
C LEU A 332 10.08 -16.05 -14.17
N THR A 333 9.08 -16.81 -13.72
CA THR A 333 8.32 -17.76 -14.56
C THR A 333 6.87 -17.31 -14.60
N ALA A 334 6.35 -17.01 -15.78
CA ALA A 334 4.93 -16.70 -15.93
C ALA A 334 4.11 -18.00 -15.98
N LYS A 335 3.15 -18.11 -15.07
CA LYS A 335 2.20 -19.22 -15.00
C LYS A 335 0.79 -18.73 -15.21
N GLY A 336 -0.06 -19.56 -15.79
CA GLY A 336 -1.47 -19.25 -16.00
C GLY A 336 -2.29 -20.50 -16.21
N VAL A 337 -3.59 -20.40 -15.92
CA VAL A 337 -4.55 -21.45 -16.22
C VAL A 337 -5.78 -20.80 -16.82
N ILE A 338 -6.27 -21.38 -17.92
CA ILE A 338 -7.53 -21.00 -18.56
C ILE A 338 -8.40 -22.23 -18.71
N GLY A 339 -9.70 -22.05 -18.86
CA GLY A 339 -10.57 -23.15 -19.20
C GLY A 339 -11.93 -22.70 -19.71
N PHE A 340 -12.57 -23.59 -20.47
CA PHE A 340 -13.90 -23.40 -21.00
C PHE A 340 -14.76 -24.60 -20.64
N TRP A 341 -15.94 -24.36 -20.07
CA TRP A 341 -16.90 -25.41 -19.73
C TRP A 341 -18.26 -25.08 -20.34
N PRO A 342 -19.02 -26.09 -20.79
CA PRO A 342 -20.42 -25.87 -21.15
C PRO A 342 -21.16 -25.28 -19.96
N ALA A 343 -21.87 -24.18 -20.17
CA ALA A 343 -22.51 -23.42 -19.11
C ALA A 343 -23.92 -22.98 -19.50
N ASN A 344 -24.82 -22.87 -18.53
CA ASN A 344 -26.16 -22.29 -18.72
C ASN A 344 -26.50 -21.35 -17.57
N SER A 345 -27.17 -20.24 -17.86
CA SER A 345 -27.71 -19.38 -16.81
C SER A 345 -28.92 -20.04 -16.14
N VAL A 346 -28.91 -20.13 -14.80
CA VAL A 346 -30.04 -20.61 -13.99
C VAL A 346 -30.34 -19.57 -12.92
N GLY A 347 -31.47 -18.87 -13.08
CA GLY A 347 -31.76 -17.71 -12.23
C GLY A 347 -30.72 -16.60 -12.44
N ASP A 348 -30.01 -16.26 -11.36
CA ASP A 348 -28.95 -15.24 -11.36
C ASP A 348 -27.54 -15.86 -11.41
N ASP A 349 -27.45 -17.19 -11.47
CA ASP A 349 -26.21 -17.96 -11.43
C ASP A 349 -25.87 -18.58 -12.79
N ILE A 350 -24.64 -19.08 -12.92
CA ILE A 350 -24.15 -19.82 -14.09
C ILE A 350 -23.82 -21.25 -13.65
N GLU A 351 -24.60 -22.22 -14.13
CA GLU A 351 -24.31 -23.64 -13.93
C GLU A 351 -23.27 -24.12 -14.95
N LEU A 352 -22.22 -24.78 -14.48
CA LEU A 352 -21.19 -25.40 -15.31
C LEU A 352 -21.40 -26.91 -15.39
N ARG A 353 -21.31 -27.48 -16.58
CA ARG A 353 -21.24 -28.93 -16.79
C ARG A 353 -19.78 -29.34 -16.90
N VAL A 354 -19.37 -30.27 -16.05
CA VAL A 354 -18.01 -30.82 -16.03
C VAL A 354 -18.12 -32.32 -16.32
N GLU A 355 -17.65 -32.76 -17.49
CA GLU A 355 -17.56 -34.18 -17.80
C GLU A 355 -16.25 -34.75 -17.23
N ASN A 356 -16.32 -35.90 -16.54
CA ASN A 356 -15.19 -36.58 -15.88
C ASN A 356 -14.47 -35.77 -14.80
N ALA A 357 -15.22 -35.28 -13.81
CA ALA A 357 -14.60 -34.84 -12.58
C ALA A 357 -14.81 -35.92 -11.50
N GLU A 358 -13.74 -36.61 -11.13
CA GLU A 358 -13.53 -36.91 -9.70
C GLU A 358 -13.43 -35.55 -8.99
N LEU A 359 -14.55 -34.85 -8.87
CA LEU A 359 -14.72 -33.77 -7.91
C LEU A 359 -14.74 -34.48 -6.56
N GLY A 360 -13.57 -34.64 -5.96
CA GLY A 360 -13.52 -34.88 -4.54
C GLY A 360 -14.27 -33.72 -3.88
N ASP A 361 -15.38 -34.02 -3.21
CA ASP A 361 -16.21 -33.10 -2.39
C ASP A 361 -15.42 -32.31 -1.32
N ALA A 362 -14.08 -32.37 -1.32
CA ALA A 362 -13.20 -31.76 -0.34
C ALA A 362 -12.69 -30.36 -0.72
N GLN A 363 -12.90 -29.84 -1.94
CA GLN A 363 -12.26 -28.57 -2.37
C GLN A 363 -13.19 -27.43 -2.76
N LEU A 364 -14.51 -27.59 -2.62
CA LEU A 364 -15.48 -26.49 -2.69
C LEU A 364 -16.34 -26.47 -1.43
N GLN A 365 -15.71 -26.49 -0.24
CA GLN A 365 -16.43 -26.14 0.98
C GLN A 365 -16.59 -24.61 1.02
N THR A 366 -17.81 -24.15 0.73
CA THR A 366 -18.25 -22.81 1.13
C THR A 366 -18.16 -22.71 2.65
N PRO A 367 -17.39 -21.76 3.22
CA PRO A 367 -17.40 -21.53 4.65
C PRO A 367 -18.75 -20.89 4.98
N ASN A 368 -19.57 -21.60 5.77
CA ASN A 368 -20.89 -21.20 6.28
C ASN A 368 -22.08 -21.47 5.36
N SER A 369 -22.58 -22.70 5.39
CA SER A 369 -24.01 -22.96 5.26
C SER A 369 -24.44 -23.90 6.38
N GLU A 370 -24.67 -23.34 7.58
CA GLU A 370 -25.50 -24.05 8.57
C GLU A 370 -26.96 -23.95 8.15
N PRO A 371 -27.73 -25.05 8.18
CA PRO A 371 -29.16 -25.00 7.93
C PRO A 371 -29.85 -24.38 9.15
N VAL A 372 -30.51 -23.25 8.95
CA VAL A 372 -31.51 -22.74 9.89
C VAL A 372 -32.69 -23.70 9.86
N THR A 373 -32.86 -24.48 10.92
CA THR A 373 -34.09 -25.25 11.22
C THR A 373 -35.22 -24.35 11.66
#